data_AF-A0A662UK31-F1
#
_entry.id   AF-A0A662UK31-F1
#
_cell.length_a   1.000
_cell.length_b   1.000
_cell.length_c   1.000
_cell.angle_alpha   90.00
_cell.angle_beta   90.00
_cell.angle_gamma   90.00
#
_symmetry.space_group_name_H-M   'P 1'
#
loop_
_entity.id
_entity.type
_entity.pdbx_description
1 polymer ?
#
loop_
_entity_poly.entity_id
_entity_poly.type
_entity_poly.pdbx_seq_one_letter_code
_entity_poly.pdbx_strand_id
1 'polypeptide(L)'
;MDLIILALNLSLLTYVIGGLILGLPIPYASIKRWGPRLIADAVAAAVIASSLAIILGIADTLLAALSVDWPSFYEWLSARTAELAAAFATLSYFSTVIKGGEYSFLSSPLSMAASYISTAFTSLKMIYMLSSVIYTFRERLAVMGVVLYAVPFRIGRGVGGFMIAASVVMYVGFPLMPSFVAAFEGATAPPPVSGASDTYILHVVDVGGDPVPYPIINLYAEEYSTEPVGVIVGDSNGDAVLGDGLDVLPQNFTLATKVGFMGYLFTPDPNEIRHDETEWILRLTSLIYSEGLAAAIPPEVSLRKAELAEGVIRLDIEASAETSLPLITVASDTVEEVLLDGSNASCGWGTREWRGIELKECLLSLGPGEHEVVVKHAGA
;
A
#
# COMPACT_ATOMS: atom_id res chain seq x y z
N MET A 1 25.48 -20.63 -36.85
CA MET A 1 25.21 -21.86 -37.64
C MET A 1 25.79 -23.10 -36.97
N ASP A 2 26.99 -23.04 -36.41
CA ASP A 2 27.68 -24.19 -35.80
C ASP A 2 26.90 -24.88 -34.67
N LEU A 3 26.18 -24.11 -33.84
CA LEU A 3 25.38 -24.66 -32.74
C LEU A 3 24.13 -25.41 -33.22
N ILE A 4 23.55 -25.04 -34.37
CA ILE A 4 22.39 -25.77 -34.93
C ILE A 4 22.86 -27.11 -35.51
N ILE A 5 24.02 -27.11 -36.19
CA ILE A 5 24.68 -28.33 -36.67
C ILE A 5 25.01 -29.25 -35.49
N LEU A 6 25.51 -28.67 -34.39
CA LEU A 6 25.76 -29.42 -33.15
C LEU A 6 24.47 -30.05 -32.59
N ALA A 7 23.36 -29.30 -32.55
CA ALA A 7 22.07 -29.82 -32.09
C ALA A 7 21.56 -30.97 -32.96
N LEU A 8 21.72 -30.89 -34.29
CA LEU A 8 21.36 -31.95 -35.23
C LEU A 8 22.24 -33.20 -35.03
N ASN A 9 23.55 -33.01 -34.85
CA ASN A 9 24.47 -34.13 -34.56
C ASN A 9 24.16 -34.80 -33.22
N LEU A 10 23.81 -34.03 -32.19
CA LEU A 10 23.36 -34.54 -30.88
C LEU A 10 22.03 -35.31 -30.98
N SER A 11 21.08 -34.80 -31.77
CA SER A 11 19.83 -35.50 -32.07
C SER A 11 20.11 -36.83 -32.78
N LEU A 12 20.95 -36.84 -33.81
CA LEU A 12 21.31 -38.05 -34.55
C LEU A 12 22.03 -39.07 -33.66
N LEU A 13 22.93 -38.61 -32.79
CA LEU A 13 23.57 -39.45 -31.77
C LEU A 13 22.53 -40.10 -30.85
N THR A 14 21.56 -39.31 -30.37
CA THR A 14 20.48 -39.80 -29.50
C THR A 14 19.60 -40.83 -30.21
N TYR A 15 19.32 -40.62 -31.51
CA TYR A 15 18.59 -41.57 -32.34
C TYR A 15 19.35 -42.90 -32.48
N VAL A 16 20.65 -42.85 -32.78
CA VAL A 16 21.51 -44.03 -32.92
C VAL A 16 21.59 -44.80 -31.60
N ILE A 17 21.78 -44.11 -30.46
CA ILE A 17 21.78 -44.73 -29.14
C ILE A 17 20.44 -45.44 -28.86
N GLY A 18 19.32 -44.79 -29.19
CA GLY A 18 17.99 -45.37 -29.04
C GLY A 18 17.77 -46.63 -29.89
N GLY A 19 18.23 -46.60 -31.15
CA GLY A 19 18.20 -47.76 -32.04
C GLY A 19 19.09 -48.91 -31.57
N LEU A 20 20.28 -48.59 -31.05
CA LEU A 20 21.23 -49.57 -30.52
C LEU A 20 20.67 -50.27 -29.28
N ILE A 21 20.03 -49.53 -28.37
CA ILE A 21 19.34 -50.08 -27.19
C ILE A 21 18.21 -51.04 -27.59
N LEU A 22 17.50 -50.78 -28.69
CA LEU A 22 16.47 -51.67 -29.21
C LEU A 22 17.01 -52.93 -29.87
N GLY A 23 18.13 -52.81 -30.59
CA GLY A 23 18.79 -53.91 -31.30
C GLY A 23 19.61 -54.85 -30.41
N LEU A 24 19.94 -54.43 -29.18
CA LEU A 24 20.69 -55.24 -28.22
C LEU A 24 19.88 -56.46 -27.72
N PRO A 25 20.47 -57.67 -27.67
CA PRO A 25 19.83 -58.87 -27.13
C PRO A 25 19.87 -58.89 -25.59
N ILE A 26 19.36 -57.84 -24.94
CA ILE A 26 19.35 -57.70 -23.48
C ILE A 26 17.95 -58.05 -22.93
N PRO A 27 17.83 -58.93 -21.91
CA PRO A 27 16.53 -59.38 -21.39
C PRO A 27 15.83 -58.39 -20.45
N TYR A 28 16.42 -57.24 -20.15
CA TYR A 28 15.85 -56.24 -19.25
C TYR A 28 14.85 -55.31 -19.96
N ALA A 29 13.55 -55.54 -19.74
CA ALA A 29 12.46 -54.73 -20.28
C ALA A 29 12.59 -53.23 -19.93
N SER A 30 13.10 -52.90 -18.74
CA SER A 30 13.28 -51.52 -18.29
C SER A 30 14.24 -50.74 -19.16
N ILE A 31 15.34 -51.33 -19.64
CA ILE A 31 16.33 -50.68 -20.52
C ILE A 31 15.76 -50.57 -21.94
N LYS A 32 15.08 -51.62 -22.42
CA LYS A 32 14.49 -51.64 -23.76
C LYS A 32 13.41 -50.57 -23.97
N ARG A 33 12.71 -50.15 -22.91
CA ARG A 33 11.76 -49.02 -22.93
C ARG A 33 12.41 -47.66 -23.21
N TRP A 34 13.72 -47.51 -23.00
CA TRP A 34 14.42 -46.24 -23.25
C TRP A 34 14.69 -46.04 -24.74
N GLY A 35 14.88 -47.11 -25.50
CA GLY A 35 15.16 -47.03 -26.94
C GLY A 35 14.08 -46.28 -27.73
N PRO A 36 12.80 -46.67 -27.67
CA PRO A 36 11.70 -45.94 -28.33
C PRO A 36 11.56 -44.50 -27.85
N ARG A 37 11.81 -44.25 -26.55
CA ARG A 37 11.75 -42.90 -25.97
C ARG A 37 12.86 -42.00 -26.52
N LEU A 38 14.10 -42.48 -26.58
CA LEU A 38 15.24 -41.74 -27.12
C LEU A 38 15.08 -41.48 -28.62
N ILE A 39 14.53 -42.42 -29.38
CA ILE A 39 14.22 -42.23 -30.80
C ILE A 39 13.18 -41.11 -30.97
N ALA A 40 12.08 -41.16 -30.21
CA ALA A 40 11.05 -40.12 -30.26
C ALA A 40 11.60 -38.74 -29.86
N ASP A 41 12.49 -38.69 -28.87
CA ASP A 41 13.12 -37.46 -28.41
C ASP A 41 14.09 -36.88 -29.45
N ALA A 42 14.88 -37.73 -30.09
CA ALA A 42 15.77 -37.33 -31.16
C ALA A 42 14.99 -36.72 -32.33
N VAL A 43 13.91 -37.38 -32.78
CA VAL A 43 13.04 -36.87 -33.83
C VAL A 43 12.44 -35.51 -33.42
N ALA A 44 11.94 -35.38 -32.19
CA ALA A 44 11.40 -34.11 -31.70
C ALA A 44 12.46 -32.99 -31.71
N ALA A 45 13.69 -33.27 -31.26
CA ALA A 45 14.77 -32.30 -31.28
C ALA A 45 15.17 -31.89 -32.71
N ALA A 46 15.21 -32.84 -33.66
CA ALA A 46 15.51 -32.56 -35.06
C ALA A 46 14.42 -31.69 -35.72
N VAL A 47 13.15 -31.97 -35.41
CA VAL A 47 12.01 -31.17 -35.88
C VAL A 47 12.12 -29.74 -35.35
N ILE A 48 12.37 -29.54 -34.05
CA ILE A 48 12.52 -28.21 -33.45
C ILE A 48 13.72 -27.46 -34.04
N ALA A 49 14.86 -28.14 -34.22
CA ALA A 49 16.03 -27.52 -34.84
C ALA A 49 15.74 -27.06 -36.29
N SER A 50 14.97 -27.85 -37.04
CA SER A 50 14.59 -27.53 -38.42
C SER A 50 13.52 -26.44 -38.51
N SER A 51 12.62 -26.36 -37.52
CA SER A 51 11.55 -25.36 -37.46
C SER A 51 11.93 -24.07 -36.75
N LEU A 52 13.15 -23.95 -36.21
CA LEU A 52 13.58 -22.80 -35.40
C LEU A 52 13.43 -21.46 -36.13
N ALA A 53 13.76 -21.40 -37.42
CA ALA A 53 13.59 -20.18 -38.22
C ALA A 53 12.11 -19.77 -38.32
N ILE A 54 11.20 -20.75 -38.42
CA ILE A 54 9.76 -20.51 -38.44
C ILE A 54 9.29 -20.04 -37.06
N ILE A 55 9.74 -20.70 -35.99
CA ILE A 55 9.42 -20.33 -34.60
C ILE A 55 9.83 -18.89 -34.32
N LEU A 56 11.03 -18.50 -34.73
CA LEU A 56 11.50 -17.13 -34.60
C LEU A 56 10.64 -16.21 -35.49
N GLY A 57 10.46 -16.52 -36.77
CA GLY A 57 9.68 -15.69 -37.69
C GLY A 57 8.24 -15.42 -37.25
N ILE A 58 7.60 -16.36 -36.53
CA ILE A 58 6.26 -16.14 -35.96
C ILE A 58 6.24 -14.93 -35.02
N ALA A 59 7.29 -14.75 -34.21
CA ALA A 59 7.37 -13.61 -33.29
C ALA A 59 7.37 -12.27 -34.05
N ASP A 60 8.11 -12.19 -35.16
CA ASP A 60 8.18 -10.99 -35.99
C ASP A 60 6.84 -10.73 -36.70
N THR A 61 6.16 -11.79 -37.16
CA THR A 61 4.81 -11.66 -37.75
C THR A 61 3.76 -11.23 -36.73
N LEU A 62 3.86 -11.66 -35.47
CA LEU A 62 2.95 -11.24 -34.40
C LEU A 62 3.13 -9.76 -34.08
N LEU A 63 4.37 -9.29 -33.96
CA LEU A 63 4.68 -7.88 -33.76
C LEU A 63 4.18 -7.02 -34.93
N ALA A 64 4.41 -7.47 -36.16
CA ALA A 64 3.89 -6.79 -37.36
C ALA A 64 2.36 -6.74 -37.39
N ALA A 65 1.67 -7.83 -37.00
CA ALA A 65 0.20 -7.87 -36.95
C ALA A 65 -0.37 -6.93 -35.87
N LEU A 66 0.33 -6.76 -34.76
CA LEU A 66 -0.05 -5.86 -33.68
C LEU A 66 0.36 -4.40 -33.95
N SER A 67 1.06 -4.13 -35.07
CA SER A 67 1.63 -2.81 -35.40
C SER A 67 2.57 -2.27 -34.31
N VAL A 68 3.31 -3.17 -33.67
CA VAL A 68 4.25 -2.85 -32.59
C VAL A 68 5.66 -3.23 -33.02
N ASP A 69 6.63 -2.37 -32.71
CA ASP A 69 8.03 -2.52 -33.07
C ASP A 69 8.97 -2.23 -31.89
N TRP A 70 10.21 -2.70 -31.98
CA TRP A 70 11.23 -2.49 -30.95
C TRP A 70 11.70 -1.04 -30.81
N PRO A 71 11.88 -0.28 -31.91
CA PRO A 71 12.19 1.14 -31.83
C PRO A 71 11.17 1.94 -31.00
N SER A 72 9.86 1.77 -31.26
CA SER A 72 8.83 2.47 -30.48
C SER A 72 8.86 2.10 -28.99
N PHE A 73 9.18 0.86 -28.65
CA PHE A 73 9.39 0.45 -27.25
C PHE A 73 10.57 1.17 -26.59
N TYR A 74 11.70 1.31 -27.27
CA TYR A 74 12.85 2.05 -26.72
C TYR A 74 12.59 3.54 -26.62
N GLU A 75 11.85 4.13 -27.57
CA GLU A 75 11.38 5.51 -27.49
C GLU A 75 10.47 5.70 -26.28
N TRP A 76 9.50 4.80 -26.07
CA TRP A 76 8.62 4.82 -24.89
C TRP A 76 9.41 4.73 -23.57
N LEU A 77 10.38 3.82 -23.47
CA LEU A 77 11.26 3.72 -22.29
C LEU A 77 12.02 5.03 -22.07
N SER A 78 12.55 5.64 -23.13
CA SER A 78 13.29 6.91 -23.03
C SER A 78 12.39 8.06 -22.57
N ALA A 79 11.15 8.14 -23.07
CA ALA A 79 10.17 9.13 -22.65
C ALA A 79 9.84 8.98 -21.15
N ARG A 80 9.56 7.75 -20.69
CA ARG A 80 9.30 7.48 -19.27
C ARG A 80 10.50 7.77 -18.37
N THR A 81 11.73 7.48 -18.81
CA THR A 81 12.92 7.89 -18.04
C THR A 81 13.05 9.41 -17.94
N ALA A 82 12.72 10.15 -19.01
CA ALA A 82 12.81 11.60 -19.02
C ALA A 82 11.76 12.25 -18.10
N GLU A 83 10.53 11.73 -18.10
CA GLU A 83 9.46 12.15 -17.19
C GLU A 83 9.85 11.94 -15.72
N LEU A 84 10.34 10.75 -15.38
CA LEU A 84 10.83 10.44 -14.03
C LEU A 84 12.02 11.32 -13.64
N ALA A 85 12.91 11.62 -14.58
CA ALA A 85 14.07 12.49 -14.32
C ALA A 85 13.65 13.94 -14.06
N ALA A 86 12.70 14.45 -14.84
CA ALA A 86 12.11 15.76 -14.60
C ALA A 86 11.44 15.81 -13.22
N ALA A 87 10.65 14.80 -12.85
CA ALA A 87 10.00 14.71 -11.54
C ALA A 87 11.01 14.63 -10.38
N PHE A 88 12.10 13.88 -10.54
CA PHE A 88 13.16 13.83 -9.54
C PHE A 88 13.90 15.17 -9.40
N ALA A 89 14.16 15.84 -10.52
CA ALA A 89 14.83 17.14 -10.54
C ALA A 89 13.98 18.22 -9.85
N THR A 90 12.68 18.26 -10.10
CA THR A 90 11.76 19.18 -9.41
C THR A 90 11.69 18.87 -7.91
N LEU A 91 11.55 17.59 -7.54
CA LEU A 91 11.44 17.19 -6.15
C LEU A 91 12.72 17.48 -5.34
N SER A 92 13.89 17.27 -5.95
CA SER A 92 15.19 17.60 -5.34
C SER A 92 15.41 19.12 -5.20
N TYR A 93 14.95 19.91 -6.17
CA TYR A 93 14.90 21.37 -6.06
C TYR A 93 14.00 21.81 -4.89
N PHE A 94 12.77 21.31 -4.79
CA PHE A 94 11.89 21.63 -3.65
C PHE A 94 12.48 21.16 -2.32
N SER A 95 13.11 19.98 -2.27
CA SER A 95 13.76 19.46 -1.05
C SER A 95 14.85 20.38 -0.54
N THR A 96 15.66 20.94 -1.43
CA THR A 96 16.76 21.84 -1.06
C THR A 96 16.26 23.21 -0.60
N VAL A 97 15.19 23.74 -1.22
CA VAL A 97 14.57 24.99 -0.81
C VAL A 97 13.90 24.86 0.57
N ILE A 98 13.15 23.78 0.80
CA ILE A 98 12.42 23.55 2.07
C ILE A 98 13.38 23.27 3.23
N LYS A 99 14.47 22.52 3.01
CA LYS A 99 15.50 22.26 4.03
C LYS A 99 16.30 23.50 4.43
N GLY A 100 16.31 24.53 3.58
CA GLY A 100 16.96 25.82 3.88
C GLY A 100 16.06 26.81 4.63
N GLY A 101 14.77 26.51 4.84
CA GLY A 101 13.80 27.38 5.51
C GLY A 101 13.19 26.77 6.76
N GLU A 102 12.25 27.49 7.39
CA GLU A 102 11.60 27.11 8.66
C GLU A 102 10.61 25.94 8.54
N TYR A 103 10.31 25.47 7.31
CA TYR A 103 9.33 24.42 7.02
C TYR A 103 9.92 23.00 6.99
N SER A 104 10.89 22.70 7.86
CA SER A 104 11.63 21.42 7.85
C SER A 104 10.76 20.17 8.03
N PHE A 105 9.54 20.31 8.58
CA PHE A 105 8.57 19.22 8.75
C PHE A 105 8.06 18.62 7.43
N LEU A 106 8.02 19.40 6.34
CA LEU A 106 7.63 18.93 5.00
C LEU A 106 8.71 18.07 4.31
N SER A 107 9.91 17.94 4.91
CA SER A 107 10.99 17.14 4.35
C SER A 107 10.72 15.62 4.40
N SER A 108 9.85 15.16 5.31
CA SER A 108 9.45 13.76 5.47
C SER A 108 8.67 13.21 4.26
N PRO A 109 7.52 13.79 3.85
CA PRO A 109 6.79 13.32 2.67
C PRO A 109 7.59 13.46 1.37
N LEU A 110 8.42 14.51 1.24
CA LEU A 110 9.32 14.67 0.09
C LEU A 110 10.37 13.55 0.01
N SER A 111 10.91 13.12 1.15
CA SER A 111 11.87 12.01 1.18
C SER A 111 11.22 10.69 0.77
N MET A 112 9.94 10.49 1.11
CA MET A 112 9.17 9.32 0.71
C MET A 112 8.90 9.33 -0.80
N ALA A 113 8.46 10.46 -1.36
CA ALA A 113 8.28 10.62 -2.81
C ALA A 113 9.58 10.38 -3.60
N ALA A 114 10.73 10.87 -3.09
CA ALA A 114 12.03 10.61 -3.70
C ALA A 114 12.39 9.11 -3.71
N SER A 115 12.00 8.37 -2.65
CA SER A 115 12.24 6.93 -2.56
C SER A 115 11.41 6.13 -3.59
N TYR A 116 10.16 6.54 -3.84
CA TYR A 116 9.31 5.94 -4.87
C TYR A 116 9.87 6.18 -6.28
N ILE A 117 10.30 7.42 -6.57
CA ILE A 117 10.92 7.76 -7.86
C ILE A 117 12.22 6.97 -8.06
N SER A 118 13.06 6.83 -7.02
CA SER A 118 14.29 6.03 -7.06
C SER A 118 14.00 4.54 -7.33
N THR A 119 12.95 4.00 -6.71
CA THR A 119 12.49 2.62 -6.94
C THR A 119 12.01 2.45 -8.39
N ALA A 120 11.27 3.41 -8.92
CA ALA A 120 10.81 3.44 -10.31
C ALA A 120 11.99 3.52 -11.30
N PHE A 121 13.04 4.29 -11.01
CA PHE A 121 14.26 4.28 -11.82
C PHE A 121 14.95 2.91 -11.83
N THR A 122 15.00 2.25 -10.69
CA THR A 122 15.62 0.94 -10.56
C THR A 122 14.84 -0.11 -11.37
N SER A 123 13.51 -0.08 -11.31
CA SER A 123 12.67 -0.98 -12.10
C SER A 123 12.80 -0.72 -13.61
N LEU A 124 12.77 0.54 -14.04
CA LEU A 124 12.94 0.90 -15.46
C LEU A 124 14.31 0.47 -15.99
N LYS A 125 15.36 0.65 -15.20
CA LYS A 125 16.72 0.20 -15.54
C LYS A 125 16.80 -1.32 -15.69
N MET A 126 16.12 -2.07 -14.83
CA MET A 126 16.04 -3.53 -14.94
C MET A 126 15.30 -3.97 -16.20
N ILE A 127 14.18 -3.30 -16.54
CA ILE A 127 13.44 -3.56 -17.79
C ILE A 127 14.31 -3.25 -19.01
N TYR A 128 15.04 -2.14 -19.01
CA TYR A 128 15.97 -1.78 -20.08
C TYR A 128 17.08 -2.83 -20.26
N MET A 129 17.74 -3.23 -19.17
CA MET A 129 18.77 -4.28 -19.20
C MET A 129 18.24 -5.60 -19.74
N LEU A 130 17.10 -6.07 -19.22
CA LEU A 130 16.52 -7.36 -19.60
C LEU A 130 16.04 -7.34 -21.06
N SER A 131 15.38 -6.27 -21.48
CA SER A 131 14.93 -6.10 -22.87
C SER A 131 16.09 -6.00 -23.86
N SER A 132 17.17 -5.29 -23.52
CA SER A 132 18.39 -5.23 -24.33
C SER A 132 19.05 -6.60 -24.49
N VAL A 133 19.08 -7.41 -23.44
CA VAL A 133 19.59 -8.79 -23.50
C VAL A 133 18.73 -9.63 -24.44
N ILE A 134 17.40 -9.58 -24.31
CA ILE A 134 16.51 -10.35 -25.18
C ILE A 134 16.60 -9.89 -26.63
N TYR A 135 16.59 -8.59 -26.90
CA TYR A 135 16.71 -8.06 -28.26
C TYR A 135 18.01 -8.51 -28.95
N THR A 136 19.13 -8.43 -28.23
CA THR A 136 20.46 -8.76 -28.79
C THR A 136 20.72 -10.26 -28.87
N PHE A 137 20.23 -11.03 -27.88
CA PHE A 137 20.57 -12.45 -27.74
C PHE A 137 19.43 -13.42 -28.07
N ARG A 138 18.26 -12.97 -28.54
CA ARG A 138 17.11 -13.81 -28.90
C ARG A 138 17.50 -15.07 -29.66
N GLU A 139 18.20 -14.91 -30.78
CA GLU A 139 18.59 -16.04 -31.63
C GLU A 139 19.56 -16.98 -30.90
N ARG A 140 20.51 -16.42 -30.14
CA ARG A 140 21.49 -17.19 -29.39
C ARG A 140 20.85 -17.98 -28.25
N LEU A 141 19.88 -17.38 -27.54
CA LEU A 141 19.11 -18.03 -26.48
C LEU A 141 18.25 -19.17 -27.03
N ALA A 142 17.57 -18.94 -28.17
CA ALA A 142 16.75 -19.95 -28.82
C ALA A 142 17.61 -21.13 -29.29
N VAL A 143 18.74 -20.86 -29.96
CA VAL A 143 19.68 -21.89 -30.43
C VAL A 143 20.29 -22.67 -29.26
N MET A 144 20.69 -21.99 -28.18
CA MET A 144 21.19 -22.65 -26.97
C MET A 144 20.11 -23.56 -26.35
N GLY A 145 18.86 -23.10 -26.36
CA GLY A 145 17.72 -23.89 -25.94
C GLY A 145 17.54 -25.16 -26.78
N VAL A 146 17.67 -25.07 -28.11
CA VAL A 146 17.62 -26.24 -29.02
C VAL A 146 18.76 -27.22 -28.75
N VAL A 147 19.98 -26.73 -28.51
CA VAL A 147 21.13 -27.59 -28.16
C VAL A 147 20.86 -28.35 -26.86
N LEU A 148 20.39 -27.65 -25.82
CA LEU A 148 20.04 -28.27 -24.54
C LEU A 148 18.87 -29.27 -24.68
N TYR A 149 17.91 -28.97 -25.55
CA TYR A 149 16.80 -29.87 -25.84
C TYR A 149 17.26 -31.17 -26.54
N ALA A 150 18.30 -31.09 -27.37
CA ALA A 150 18.86 -32.23 -28.10
C ALA A 150 19.78 -33.13 -27.24
N VAL A 151 20.05 -32.77 -25.98
CA VAL A 151 20.88 -33.58 -25.07
C VAL A 151 20.19 -34.93 -24.80
N PRO A 152 20.91 -36.06 -24.94
CA PRO A 152 20.35 -37.38 -24.71
C PRO A 152 19.83 -37.55 -23.27
N PHE A 153 18.95 -38.54 -23.08
CA PHE A 153 18.34 -38.85 -21.78
C PHE A 153 17.48 -37.73 -21.17
N ARG A 154 17.06 -36.74 -21.97
CA ARG A 154 16.18 -35.64 -21.56
C ARG A 154 16.73 -34.73 -20.46
N ILE A 155 18.03 -34.76 -20.18
CA ILE A 155 18.63 -34.00 -19.08
C ILE A 155 18.42 -32.48 -19.27
N GLY A 156 18.54 -32.00 -20.51
CA GLY A 156 18.40 -30.58 -20.83
C GLY A 156 17.03 -30.15 -21.35
N ARG A 157 16.04 -31.05 -21.46
CA ARG A 157 14.79 -30.75 -22.19
C ARG A 157 13.95 -29.63 -21.56
N GLY A 158 13.86 -29.61 -20.23
CA GLY A 158 13.12 -28.58 -19.51
C GLY A 158 13.73 -27.20 -19.69
N VAL A 159 15.05 -27.09 -19.46
CA VAL A 159 15.80 -25.84 -19.63
C VAL A 159 15.80 -25.40 -21.08
N GLY A 160 16.01 -26.33 -22.02
CA GLY A 160 16.01 -26.05 -23.44
C GLY A 160 14.67 -25.52 -23.94
N GLY A 161 13.57 -26.16 -23.55
CA GLY A 161 12.22 -25.70 -23.86
C GLY A 161 11.91 -24.32 -23.25
N PHE A 162 12.33 -24.09 -22.00
CA PHE A 162 12.20 -22.78 -21.35
C PHE A 162 12.97 -21.68 -22.10
N MET A 163 14.22 -21.93 -22.50
CA MET A 163 15.01 -20.92 -23.22
C MET A 163 14.40 -20.58 -24.59
N ILE A 164 13.89 -21.59 -25.31
CA ILE A 164 13.17 -21.35 -26.58
C ILE A 164 11.91 -20.52 -26.31
N ALA A 165 11.07 -20.91 -25.35
CA ALA A 165 9.85 -20.20 -25.02
C ALA A 165 10.13 -18.76 -24.54
N ALA A 166 11.07 -18.58 -23.62
CA ALA A 166 11.47 -17.28 -23.11
C ALA A 166 11.99 -16.35 -24.22
N SER A 167 12.78 -16.88 -25.16
CA SER A 167 13.30 -16.09 -26.28
C SER A 167 12.21 -15.54 -27.20
N VAL A 168 11.09 -16.26 -27.34
CA VAL A 168 9.95 -15.84 -28.17
C VAL A 168 8.99 -14.97 -27.38
N VAL A 169 8.55 -15.45 -26.22
CA VAL A 169 7.54 -14.77 -25.39
C VAL A 169 8.05 -13.44 -24.89
N MET A 170 9.29 -13.36 -24.38
CA MET A 170 9.85 -12.08 -23.93
C MET A 170 10.08 -11.14 -25.11
N TYR A 171 10.45 -11.67 -26.29
CA TYR A 171 10.68 -10.84 -27.45
C TYR A 171 9.41 -10.14 -27.95
N VAL A 172 8.26 -10.81 -27.84
CA VAL A 172 6.96 -10.22 -28.17
C VAL A 172 6.42 -9.40 -26.98
N GLY A 173 6.65 -9.86 -25.75
CA GLY A 173 6.10 -9.26 -24.53
C GLY A 173 6.66 -7.89 -24.19
N PHE A 174 7.97 -7.65 -24.39
CA PHE A 174 8.56 -6.35 -24.09
C PHE A 174 7.96 -5.21 -24.92
N PRO A 175 7.91 -5.31 -26.26
CA PRO A 175 7.29 -4.26 -27.07
C PRO A 175 5.80 -4.02 -26.78
N LEU A 176 5.09 -5.01 -26.22
CA LEU A 176 3.69 -4.85 -25.83
C LEU A 176 3.49 -4.15 -24.48
N MET A 177 4.53 -4.02 -23.64
CA MET A 177 4.42 -3.35 -22.35
C MET A 177 3.78 -1.96 -22.41
N PRO A 178 4.14 -1.05 -23.35
CA PRO A 178 3.51 0.28 -23.42
C PRO A 178 1.99 0.19 -23.58
N SER A 179 1.50 -0.70 -24.44
CA SER A 179 0.07 -0.91 -24.65
C SER A 179 -0.62 -1.52 -23.42
N PHE A 180 0.06 -2.45 -22.74
CA PHE A 180 -0.42 -3.02 -21.50
C PHE A 180 -0.52 -1.95 -20.41
N VAL A 181 0.55 -1.18 -20.20
CA VAL A 181 0.61 -0.09 -19.23
C VAL A 181 -0.45 0.97 -19.54
N ALA A 182 -0.60 1.39 -20.80
CA ALA A 182 -1.63 2.36 -21.21
C ALA A 182 -3.06 1.88 -20.88
N ALA A 183 -3.32 0.57 -20.97
CA ALA A 183 -4.62 0.00 -20.62
C ALA A 183 -4.94 0.13 -19.11
N PHE A 184 -3.92 0.14 -18.26
CA PHE A 184 -4.08 0.34 -16.80
C PHE A 184 -3.93 1.82 -16.39
N GLU A 185 -3.07 2.59 -17.05
CA GLU A 185 -2.92 4.03 -16.83
C GLU A 185 -4.16 4.81 -17.28
N GLY A 186 -4.89 4.33 -18.29
CA GLY A 186 -6.15 4.93 -18.75
C GLY A 186 -7.31 4.85 -17.73
N ALA A 187 -7.17 4.05 -16.67
CA ALA A 187 -8.10 4.04 -15.54
C ALA A 187 -7.79 5.15 -14.51
N THR A 188 -6.64 5.81 -14.65
CA THR A 188 -6.24 6.97 -13.85
C THR A 188 -5.92 8.11 -14.81
N ALA A 189 -6.96 8.68 -15.42
CA ALA A 189 -6.81 10.09 -15.81
C ALA A 189 -6.33 10.83 -14.55
N PRO A 190 -5.24 11.64 -14.62
CA PRO A 190 -4.98 12.55 -13.53
C PRO A 190 -6.32 13.27 -13.29
N PRO A 191 -6.85 13.29 -12.05
CA PRO A 191 -8.04 14.07 -11.79
C PRO A 191 -7.75 15.44 -12.39
N PRO A 192 -8.64 16.00 -13.23
CA PRO A 192 -8.46 17.37 -13.66
C PRO A 192 -8.20 18.13 -12.37
N VAL A 193 -7.03 18.75 -12.27
CA VAL A 193 -6.77 19.73 -11.23
C VAL A 193 -7.66 20.90 -11.62
N SER A 194 -8.96 20.75 -11.39
CA SER A 194 -9.90 21.84 -11.33
C SER A 194 -9.37 22.71 -10.22
N GLY A 195 -8.92 23.92 -10.58
CA GLY A 195 -8.35 24.92 -9.68
C GLY A 195 -9.34 25.50 -8.67
N ALA A 196 -10.30 24.70 -8.21
CA ALA A 196 -11.08 24.89 -7.01
C ALA A 196 -10.88 23.61 -6.20
N SER A 197 -9.88 23.61 -5.32
CA SER A 197 -9.88 22.64 -4.22
C SER A 197 -11.05 23.03 -3.33
N ASP A 198 -12.12 22.24 -3.34
CA ASP A 198 -13.16 22.42 -2.35
C ASP A 198 -12.54 22.13 -0.99
N THR A 199 -12.56 23.14 -0.13
CA THR A 199 -12.00 23.08 1.21
C THR A 199 -13.12 22.71 2.16
N TYR A 200 -12.95 21.60 2.86
CA TYR A 200 -13.87 21.10 3.86
C TYR A 200 -13.31 21.40 5.25
N ILE A 201 -14.12 22.02 6.11
CA ILE A 201 -13.75 22.37 7.48
C ILE A 201 -14.50 21.44 8.43
N LEU A 202 -13.76 20.76 9.30
CA LEU A 202 -14.29 19.83 10.29
C LEU A 202 -14.06 20.41 11.67
N HIS A 203 -15.13 20.76 12.37
CA HIS A 203 -15.12 21.25 13.73
C HIS A 203 -15.37 20.08 14.69
N VAL A 204 -14.37 19.71 15.49
CA VAL A 204 -14.52 18.64 16.49
C VAL A 204 -14.85 19.25 17.84
N VAL A 205 -16.02 18.89 18.36
CA VAL A 205 -16.51 19.38 19.65
C VAL A 205 -16.88 18.22 20.57
N ASP A 206 -16.79 18.47 21.87
CA ASP A 206 -17.17 17.51 22.90
C ASP A 206 -18.71 17.49 23.12
N VAL A 207 -19.19 16.77 24.14
CA VAL A 207 -20.63 16.76 24.49
C VAL A 207 -21.14 18.15 24.91
N GLY A 208 -20.31 18.96 25.55
CA GLY A 208 -20.63 20.33 25.98
C GLY A 208 -20.71 21.32 24.82
N GLY A 209 -20.17 20.95 23.65
CA GLY A 209 -20.00 21.85 22.51
C GLY A 209 -18.70 22.64 22.56
N ASP A 210 -17.81 22.31 23.49
CA ASP A 210 -16.50 22.91 23.61
C ASP A 210 -15.53 22.27 22.60
N PRO A 211 -14.61 23.05 22.00
CA PRO A 211 -13.68 22.55 21.01
C PRO A 211 -12.68 21.56 21.63
N VAL A 212 -12.48 20.43 20.95
CA VAL A 212 -11.49 19.43 21.37
C VAL A 212 -10.16 19.77 20.70
N PRO A 213 -9.10 20.14 21.44
CA PRO A 213 -7.85 20.58 20.84
C PRO A 213 -7.06 19.42 20.22
N TYR A 214 -6.41 19.67 19.09
CA TYR A 214 -5.56 18.72 18.36
C TYR A 214 -6.18 17.32 18.13
N PRO A 215 -7.42 17.24 17.62
CA PRO A 215 -8.09 15.97 17.36
C PRO A 215 -7.42 15.25 16.18
N ILE A 216 -7.36 13.93 16.24
CA ILE A 216 -6.84 13.10 15.12
C ILE A 216 -8.01 12.46 14.39
N ILE A 217 -8.40 12.99 13.25
CA ILE A 217 -9.53 12.48 12.47
C ILE A 217 -9.02 11.39 11.52
N ASN A 218 -9.47 10.16 11.73
CA ASN A 218 -9.22 9.03 10.85
C ASN A 218 -10.39 8.89 9.89
N LEU A 219 -10.09 8.90 8.59
CA LEU A 219 -11.07 8.79 7.50
C LEU A 219 -11.05 7.38 6.94
N TYR A 220 -12.23 6.77 6.78
CA TYR A 220 -12.40 5.42 6.26
C TYR A 220 -13.32 5.45 5.04
N ALA A 221 -13.01 4.63 4.02
CA ALA A 221 -13.90 4.46 2.86
C ALA A 221 -15.25 3.81 3.25
N GLU A 222 -15.23 2.95 4.27
CA GLU A 222 -16.39 2.22 4.78
C GLU A 222 -16.31 2.19 6.31
N GLU A 223 -17.45 2.25 7.01
CA GLU A 223 -17.54 2.33 8.48
C GLU A 223 -16.80 1.20 9.21
N TYR A 224 -16.82 -0.01 8.63
CA TYR A 224 -16.21 -1.21 9.21
C TYR A 224 -14.78 -1.48 8.71
N SER A 225 -14.18 -0.57 7.92
CA SER A 225 -12.79 -0.72 7.52
C SER A 225 -11.86 -0.61 8.71
N THR A 226 -10.83 -1.44 8.74
CA THR A 226 -9.77 -1.42 9.77
C THR A 226 -8.65 -0.45 9.42
N GLU A 227 -8.47 -0.12 8.15
CA GLU A 227 -7.39 0.76 7.67
C GLU A 227 -7.96 2.12 7.25
N PRO A 228 -7.45 3.23 7.82
CA PRO A 228 -7.86 4.56 7.40
C PRO A 228 -7.25 4.90 6.04
N VAL A 229 -8.06 5.51 5.17
CA VAL A 229 -7.65 6.03 3.87
C VAL A 229 -6.87 7.34 4.02
N GLY A 230 -7.16 8.09 5.09
CA GLY A 230 -6.49 9.34 5.43
C GLY A 230 -6.53 9.63 6.93
N VAL A 231 -5.57 10.42 7.39
CA VAL A 231 -5.49 10.87 8.78
C VAL A 231 -5.19 12.36 8.79
N ILE A 232 -6.05 13.13 9.45
CA ILE A 232 -5.95 14.58 9.57
C ILE A 232 -5.76 14.94 11.03
N VAL A 233 -4.92 15.93 11.29
CA VAL A 233 -4.71 16.49 12.64
C VAL A 233 -5.35 17.86 12.66
N GLY A 234 -6.27 18.09 13.60
CA GLY A 234 -6.85 19.40 13.83
C GLY A 234 -5.95 20.31 14.64
N ASP A 235 -6.33 21.57 14.75
CA ASP A 235 -5.61 22.62 15.47
C ASP A 235 -6.05 22.73 16.94
N SER A 236 -5.57 23.77 17.63
CA SER A 236 -5.93 24.04 19.03
C SER A 236 -7.39 24.42 19.25
N ASN A 237 -8.12 24.81 18.20
CA ASN A 237 -9.55 25.15 18.26
C ASN A 237 -10.44 23.97 17.87
N GLY A 238 -9.85 22.79 17.63
CA GLY A 238 -10.58 21.61 17.19
C GLY A 238 -10.96 21.63 15.72
N ASP A 239 -10.38 22.54 14.94
CA ASP A 239 -10.66 22.69 13.52
C ASP A 239 -9.67 21.85 12.72
N ALA A 240 -10.18 21.06 11.78
CA ALA A 240 -9.37 20.30 10.85
C ALA A 240 -9.79 20.63 9.42
N VAL A 241 -8.81 20.89 8.56
CA VAL A 241 -9.03 21.20 7.16
C VAL A 241 -8.78 19.96 6.32
N LEU A 242 -9.74 19.61 5.49
CA LEU A 242 -9.67 18.55 4.51
C LEU A 242 -9.76 19.17 3.11
N GLY A 243 -8.73 18.97 2.28
CA GLY A 243 -8.65 19.58 0.95
C GLY A 243 -7.56 20.65 0.83
N ASP A 244 -7.86 21.80 0.21
CA ASP A 244 -6.91 22.91 -0.04
C ASP A 244 -5.67 22.55 -0.87
N GLY A 245 -5.78 21.54 -1.74
CA GLY A 245 -4.66 21.05 -2.57
C GLY A 245 -3.57 20.30 -1.79
N LEU A 246 -3.78 20.07 -0.49
CA LEU A 246 -2.94 19.22 0.35
C LEU A 246 -3.40 17.75 0.31
N ASP A 247 -4.68 17.53 0.04
CA ASP A 247 -5.30 16.21 -0.01
C ASP A 247 -5.85 15.87 -1.41
N VAL A 248 -5.73 14.58 -1.80
CA VAL A 248 -6.33 14.06 -3.03
C VAL A 248 -7.70 13.47 -2.69
N LEU A 249 -8.74 14.30 -2.77
CA LEU A 249 -10.12 13.87 -2.55
C LEU A 249 -10.80 13.47 -3.87
N PRO A 250 -11.56 12.36 -3.90
CA PRO A 250 -12.43 12.03 -5.03
C PRO A 250 -13.48 13.14 -5.26
N GLN A 251 -13.93 13.34 -6.50
CA GLN A 251 -15.00 14.32 -6.81
C GLN A 251 -16.36 14.02 -6.17
N ASN A 252 -16.58 12.79 -5.71
CA ASN A 252 -17.75 12.39 -4.93
C ASN A 252 -17.28 11.38 -3.89
N PHE A 253 -17.36 11.74 -2.63
CA PHE A 253 -16.98 10.85 -1.54
C PHE A 253 -18.02 10.87 -0.42
N THR A 254 -18.12 9.73 0.25
CA THR A 254 -18.70 9.58 1.58
C THR A 254 -17.64 8.87 2.40
N LEU A 255 -17.15 9.50 3.46
CA LEU A 255 -16.09 8.96 4.30
C LEU A 255 -16.60 8.81 5.72
N ALA A 256 -16.49 7.61 6.27
CA ALA A 256 -16.75 7.37 7.69
C ALA A 256 -15.58 7.92 8.51
N THR A 257 -15.88 8.49 9.67
CA THR A 257 -14.90 9.20 10.50
C THR A 257 -14.80 8.58 11.89
N LYS A 258 -13.58 8.54 12.41
CA LYS A 258 -13.32 8.25 13.83
C LYS A 258 -12.30 9.21 14.36
N VAL A 259 -12.59 9.83 15.50
CA VAL A 259 -11.74 10.85 16.10
C VAL A 259 -10.91 10.23 17.22
N GLY A 260 -9.60 10.28 17.08
CA GLY A 260 -8.64 9.90 18.10
C GLY A 260 -8.28 11.09 18.99
N PHE A 261 -8.42 10.94 20.29
CA PHE A 261 -8.00 11.95 21.28
C PHE A 261 -7.52 11.28 22.56
N MET A 262 -6.36 11.72 23.08
CA MET A 262 -5.74 11.20 24.31
C MET A 262 -5.63 9.66 24.40
N GLY A 263 -5.41 8.99 23.27
CA GLY A 263 -5.27 7.54 23.20
C GLY A 263 -6.56 6.75 23.06
N TYR A 264 -7.72 7.42 23.05
CA TYR A 264 -9.02 6.83 22.79
C TYR A 264 -9.51 7.16 21.39
N LEU A 265 -10.39 6.31 20.87
CA LEU A 265 -10.99 6.46 19.55
C LEU A 265 -12.50 6.59 19.73
N PHE A 266 -13.06 7.69 19.26
CA PHE A 266 -14.46 8.06 19.38
C PHE A 266 -15.13 8.03 18.01
N THR A 267 -16.40 7.63 17.98
CA THR A 267 -17.26 7.76 16.81
C THR A 267 -18.05 9.05 16.94
N PRO A 268 -17.80 10.07 16.09
CA PRO A 268 -18.55 11.32 16.14
C PRO A 268 -19.97 11.15 15.60
N ASP A 269 -20.84 12.11 15.93
CA ASP A 269 -22.15 12.32 15.29
C ASP A 269 -22.13 13.70 14.59
N PRO A 270 -22.28 13.78 13.25
CA PRO A 270 -22.42 12.68 12.31
C PRO A 270 -21.13 11.85 12.17
N ASN A 271 -21.29 10.55 11.88
CA ASN A 271 -20.16 9.62 11.69
C ASN A 271 -19.63 9.59 10.25
N GLU A 272 -20.31 10.23 9.30
CA GLU A 272 -19.95 10.29 7.88
C GLU A 272 -19.83 11.73 7.41
N ILE A 273 -18.80 12.02 6.62
CA ILE A 273 -18.61 13.28 5.89
C ILE A 273 -18.90 13.01 4.42
N ARG A 274 -19.62 13.93 3.78
CA ARG A 274 -19.98 13.86 2.37
C ARG A 274 -19.50 15.10 1.63
N HIS A 275 -19.30 14.94 0.32
CA HIS A 275 -18.85 16.02 -0.57
C HIS A 275 -19.82 17.23 -0.64
N ASP A 276 -21.11 17.04 -0.33
CA ASP A 276 -22.17 18.04 -0.49
C ASP A 276 -22.13 19.20 0.53
N GLU A 277 -21.51 19.00 1.69
CA GLU A 277 -21.36 20.02 2.71
C GLU A 277 -19.89 20.36 2.95
N THR A 278 -19.55 21.64 2.96
CA THR A 278 -18.17 22.15 3.16
C THR A 278 -17.78 22.29 4.62
N GLU A 279 -18.74 22.24 5.53
CA GLU A 279 -18.51 22.46 6.95
C GLU A 279 -19.25 21.39 7.76
N TRP A 280 -18.53 20.69 8.63
CA TRP A 280 -19.06 19.59 9.43
C TRP A 280 -18.72 19.80 10.89
N ILE A 281 -19.69 19.60 11.77
CA ILE A 281 -19.49 19.64 13.22
C ILE A 281 -19.54 18.20 13.74
N LEU A 282 -18.37 17.62 14.02
CA LEU A 282 -18.20 16.27 14.53
C LEU A 282 -18.32 16.27 16.06
N ARG A 283 -19.49 15.89 16.58
CA ARG A 283 -19.75 15.86 18.03
C ARG A 283 -19.33 14.54 18.64
N LEU A 284 -18.44 14.59 19.63
CA LEU A 284 -17.99 13.41 20.37
C LEU A 284 -18.93 13.14 21.54
N THR A 285 -19.96 12.34 21.31
CA THR A 285 -21.01 12.03 22.31
C THR A 285 -20.51 11.28 23.55
N SER A 286 -19.30 10.73 23.47
CA SER A 286 -18.64 9.93 24.52
C SER A 286 -17.41 10.62 25.11
N LEU A 287 -17.25 11.93 24.91
CA LEU A 287 -16.13 12.70 25.45
C LEU A 287 -16.61 14.00 26.08
N ILE A 288 -16.10 14.30 27.27
CA ILE A 288 -16.16 15.64 27.86
C ILE A 288 -14.74 16.12 28.08
N TYR A 289 -14.44 17.34 27.66
CA TYR A 289 -13.12 17.92 27.78
C TYR A 289 -13.18 19.33 28.39
N SER A 290 -12.34 19.58 29.38
CA SER A 290 -12.17 20.91 29.97
C SER A 290 -10.71 21.11 30.35
N GLU A 291 -10.07 22.14 29.77
CA GLU A 291 -8.78 22.69 30.25
C GLU A 291 -7.72 21.64 30.64
N GLY A 292 -7.53 20.61 29.80
CA GLY A 292 -6.51 19.57 30.01
C GLY A 292 -6.98 18.29 30.73
N LEU A 293 -8.23 18.26 31.21
CA LEU A 293 -8.90 17.09 31.76
C LEU A 293 -9.96 16.56 30.79
N ALA A 294 -9.91 15.26 30.50
CA ALA A 294 -10.85 14.56 29.65
C ALA A 294 -11.53 13.42 30.42
N ALA A 295 -12.83 13.28 30.25
CA ALA A 295 -13.60 12.13 30.71
C ALA A 295 -14.15 11.39 29.49
N ALA A 296 -13.71 10.15 29.28
CA ALA A 296 -14.21 9.31 28.21
C ALA A 296 -15.36 8.42 28.73
N ILE A 297 -16.55 8.61 28.19
CA ILE A 297 -17.78 7.98 28.64
C ILE A 297 -17.96 6.65 27.88
N PRO A 298 -17.87 5.50 28.56
CA PRO A 298 -18.07 4.20 27.91
C PRO A 298 -19.54 3.99 27.55
N PRO A 299 -19.86 3.10 26.59
CA PRO A 299 -21.22 2.92 26.08
C PRO A 299 -22.22 2.40 27.13
N GLU A 300 -21.74 1.80 28.22
CA GLU A 300 -22.57 1.35 29.35
C GLU A 300 -23.02 2.50 30.28
N VAL A 301 -22.47 3.71 30.09
CA VAL A 301 -22.73 4.91 30.89
C VAL A 301 -23.46 5.94 30.03
N SER A 302 -24.56 6.47 30.56
CA SER A 302 -25.29 7.59 29.95
C SER A 302 -25.09 8.86 30.76
N LEU A 303 -24.79 9.96 30.07
CA LEU A 303 -24.68 11.28 30.69
C LEU A 303 -26.06 11.92 30.81
N ARG A 304 -26.47 12.27 32.04
CA ARG A 304 -27.71 13.03 32.27
C ARG A 304 -27.45 14.53 32.28
N LYS A 305 -26.35 14.94 32.92
CA LYS A 305 -25.97 16.35 33.04
C LYS A 305 -24.46 16.48 33.19
N ALA A 306 -23.89 17.47 32.54
CA ALA A 306 -22.54 17.92 32.76
C ALA A 306 -22.55 19.41 33.12
N GLU A 307 -21.87 19.77 34.19
CA GLU A 307 -21.57 21.15 34.56
C GLU A 307 -20.06 21.34 34.47
N LEU A 308 -19.65 22.22 33.56
CA LEU A 308 -18.27 22.61 33.35
C LEU A 308 -18.10 24.01 33.94
N ALA A 309 -17.21 24.13 34.93
CA ALA A 309 -16.78 25.40 35.50
C ALA A 309 -15.25 25.44 35.52
N GLU A 310 -14.64 26.62 35.57
CA GLU A 310 -13.17 26.79 35.61
C GLU A 310 -12.55 25.84 36.66
N GLY A 311 -11.74 24.86 36.19
CA GLY A 311 -11.10 23.86 37.04
C GLY A 311 -11.99 22.79 37.67
N VAL A 312 -13.29 22.72 37.37
CA VAL A 312 -14.23 21.74 37.96
C VAL A 312 -15.15 21.12 36.92
N ILE A 313 -15.07 19.80 36.79
CA ILE A 313 -15.99 18.99 35.99
C ILE A 313 -16.94 18.25 36.94
N ARG A 314 -18.25 18.52 36.84
CA ARG A 314 -19.29 17.76 37.54
C ARG A 314 -20.14 16.99 36.53
N LEU A 315 -20.19 15.68 36.69
CA LEU A 315 -20.89 14.74 35.82
C LEU A 315 -21.96 13.99 36.61
N ASP A 316 -23.22 14.13 36.19
CA ASP A 316 -24.31 13.26 36.63
C ASP A 316 -24.47 12.16 35.59
N ILE A 317 -24.09 10.94 35.97
CA ILE A 317 -24.04 9.78 35.07
C ILE A 317 -24.91 8.64 35.59
N GLU A 318 -25.47 7.86 34.67
CA GLU A 318 -26.22 6.64 34.96
C GLU A 318 -25.54 5.45 34.30
N ALA A 319 -25.03 4.53 35.13
CA ALA A 319 -24.35 3.32 34.69
C ALA A 319 -25.33 2.13 34.67
N SER A 320 -25.40 1.45 33.54
CA SER A 320 -26.28 0.29 33.33
C SER A 320 -25.69 -1.03 33.88
N ALA A 321 -24.38 -1.09 34.06
CA ALA A 321 -23.63 -2.25 34.54
C ALA A 321 -22.39 -1.78 35.32
N GLU A 322 -21.70 -2.71 36.00
CA GLU A 322 -20.38 -2.42 36.57
C GLU A 322 -19.41 -2.06 35.44
N THR A 323 -18.89 -0.83 35.47
CA THR A 323 -18.03 -0.27 34.42
C THR A 323 -16.99 0.66 35.03
N SER A 324 -16.01 1.07 34.24
CA SER A 324 -14.98 2.01 34.67
C SER A 324 -15.02 3.26 33.81
N LEU A 325 -15.08 4.43 34.45
CA LEU A 325 -14.96 5.72 33.78
C LEU A 325 -13.48 6.14 33.72
N PRO A 326 -12.85 6.15 32.53
CA PRO A 326 -11.52 6.69 32.35
C PRO A 326 -11.52 8.23 32.43
N LEU A 327 -10.78 8.73 33.41
CA LEU A 327 -10.39 10.14 33.56
C LEU A 327 -8.94 10.27 33.08
N ILE A 328 -8.68 11.19 32.17
CA ILE A 328 -7.39 11.34 31.50
C ILE A 328 -6.97 12.80 31.60
N THR A 329 -5.71 13.04 31.93
CA THR A 329 -5.15 14.39 31.99
C THR A 329 -3.72 14.41 31.48
N VAL A 330 -3.24 15.57 31.05
CA VAL A 330 -1.84 15.75 30.65
C VAL A 330 -0.94 15.64 31.89
N ALA A 331 0.26 15.07 31.76
CA ALA A 331 1.14 14.90 32.91
C ALA A 331 1.58 16.22 33.59
N SER A 332 1.52 17.34 32.87
CA SER A 332 1.74 18.70 33.40
C SER A 332 0.70 19.11 34.43
N ASP A 333 -0.52 18.58 34.33
CA ASP A 333 -1.64 19.03 35.13
C ASP A 333 -1.74 18.22 36.42
N THR A 334 -2.29 18.87 37.44
CA THR A 334 -2.49 18.29 38.76
C THR A 334 -3.97 18.25 39.09
N VAL A 335 -4.50 17.04 39.24
CA VAL A 335 -5.86 16.81 39.76
C VAL A 335 -5.80 16.92 41.28
N GLU A 336 -6.58 17.83 41.84
CA GLU A 336 -6.60 18.11 43.28
C GLU A 336 -7.47 17.10 44.03
N GLU A 337 -8.66 16.81 43.51
CA GLU A 337 -9.61 15.89 44.11
C GLU A 337 -10.53 15.24 43.07
N VAL A 338 -10.90 13.98 43.33
CA VAL A 338 -11.90 13.22 42.58
C VAL A 338 -12.93 12.73 43.60
N LEU A 339 -14.16 13.23 43.51
CA LEU A 339 -15.27 12.86 44.37
C LEU A 339 -16.23 11.96 43.58
N LEU A 340 -16.56 10.80 44.13
CA LEU A 340 -17.63 9.93 43.66
C LEU A 340 -18.72 9.90 44.73
N ASP A 341 -19.93 10.34 44.37
CA ASP A 341 -21.10 10.43 45.26
C ASP A 341 -20.79 11.20 46.57
N GLY A 342 -19.96 12.25 46.45
CA GLY A 342 -19.51 13.08 47.58
C GLY A 342 -18.41 12.47 48.45
N SER A 343 -17.90 11.27 48.11
CA SER A 343 -16.78 10.62 48.80
C SER A 343 -15.49 10.71 47.97
N ASN A 344 -14.34 10.93 48.62
CA ASN A 344 -13.07 11.02 47.91
C ASN A 344 -12.67 9.66 47.33
N ALA A 345 -12.68 9.56 46.01
CA ALA A 345 -12.34 8.36 45.28
C ALA A 345 -10.85 8.42 44.88
N SER A 346 -10.01 7.71 45.63
CA SER A 346 -8.60 7.58 45.23
C SER A 346 -8.46 6.60 44.07
N CYS A 347 -8.20 7.10 42.88
CA CYS A 347 -7.77 6.29 41.76
C CYS A 347 -6.24 6.34 41.60
N GLY A 348 -5.64 5.21 41.25
CA GLY A 348 -4.22 5.15 40.92
C GLY A 348 -3.99 5.77 39.55
N TRP A 349 -3.34 6.93 39.50
CA TRP A 349 -2.96 7.57 38.24
C TRP A 349 -1.83 6.79 37.56
N GLY A 350 -2.16 6.00 36.55
CA GLY A 350 -1.19 5.35 35.68
C GLY A 350 -0.63 6.34 34.67
N THR A 351 0.65 6.22 34.31
CA THR A 351 1.25 7.01 33.25
C THR A 351 1.23 6.24 31.93
N ARG A 352 0.83 6.91 30.85
CA ARG A 352 0.81 6.38 29.49
C ARG A 352 1.37 7.42 28.52
N GLU A 353 2.07 6.98 27.49
CA GLU A 353 2.49 7.85 26.40
C GLU A 353 1.50 7.75 25.23
N TRP A 354 1.05 8.89 24.73
CA TRP A 354 0.27 8.99 23.50
C TRP A 354 0.96 9.95 22.52
N ARG A 355 1.57 9.38 21.47
CA ARG A 355 2.27 10.12 20.41
C ARG A 355 3.31 11.14 20.93
N GLY A 356 4.06 10.77 21.97
CA GLY A 356 5.07 11.63 22.58
C GLY A 356 4.54 12.55 23.69
N ILE A 357 3.24 12.52 23.98
CA ILE A 357 2.63 13.25 25.11
C ILE A 357 2.46 12.28 26.28
N GLU A 358 3.01 12.63 27.44
CA GLU A 358 2.78 11.89 28.67
C GLU A 358 1.40 12.25 29.24
N LEU A 359 0.56 11.23 29.40
CA LEU A 359 -0.78 11.29 29.96
C LEU A 359 -0.81 10.56 31.31
N LYS A 360 -1.64 11.06 32.23
CA LYS A 360 -2.04 10.36 33.44
C LYS A 360 -3.48 9.88 33.26
N GLU A 361 -3.72 8.60 33.54
CA GLU A 361 -5.01 7.95 33.41
C GLU A 361 -5.46 7.39 34.75
N CYS A 362 -6.72 7.62 35.09
CA CYS A 362 -7.39 7.17 36.29
C CYS A 362 -8.67 6.43 35.89
N LEU A 363 -8.79 5.15 36.27
CA LEU A 363 -9.98 4.35 36.02
C LEU A 363 -10.87 4.36 37.27
N LEU A 364 -12.00 5.07 37.21
CA LEU A 364 -12.95 5.15 38.31
C LEU A 364 -13.99 4.04 38.18
N SER A 365 -14.03 3.10 39.12
CA SER A 365 -15.01 2.02 39.12
C SER A 365 -16.40 2.53 39.53
N LEU A 366 -17.40 2.30 38.67
CA LEU A 366 -18.79 2.66 38.87
C LEU A 366 -19.64 1.39 39.03
N GLY A 367 -20.54 1.40 40.01
CA GLY A 367 -21.58 0.38 40.15
C GLY A 367 -22.74 0.65 39.19
N PRO A 368 -23.71 -0.26 39.08
CA PRO A 368 -24.96 0.04 38.39
C PRO A 368 -25.79 1.05 39.21
N GLY A 369 -26.25 2.12 38.56
CA GLY A 369 -27.04 3.17 39.21
C GLY A 369 -26.66 4.59 38.79
N GLU A 370 -27.25 5.56 39.47
CA GLU A 370 -26.94 6.98 39.31
C GLU A 370 -25.76 7.36 40.19
N HIS A 371 -24.79 8.06 39.59
CA HIS A 371 -23.56 8.51 40.26
C HIS A 371 -23.27 9.98 39.93
N GLU A 372 -22.79 10.71 40.92
CA GLU A 372 -22.25 12.07 40.79
C GLU A 372 -20.72 12.01 40.84
N VAL A 373 -20.05 12.36 39.75
CA VAL A 373 -18.59 12.45 39.68
C VAL A 373 -18.18 13.91 39.61
N VAL A 374 -17.40 14.37 40.60
CA VAL A 374 -16.85 15.73 40.62
C VAL A 374 -15.33 15.63 40.60
N VAL A 375 -14.70 16.21 39.58
CA VAL A 375 -13.25 16.29 39.47
C VAL A 375 -12.83 17.74 39.55
N LYS A 376 -11.94 18.07 40.49
CA LYS A 376 -11.29 19.38 40.53
C LYS A 376 -9.85 19.25 40.07
N HIS A 377 -9.47 20.10 39.14
CA HIS A 377 -8.12 20.16 38.62
C HIS A 377 -7.61 21.60 38.67
N ALA A 378 -6.32 21.76 38.95
CA ALA A 378 -5.64 23.03 38.76
C ALA A 378 -5.02 23.02 37.36
N GLY A 379 -5.63 23.78 36.43
CA GLY A 379 -5.04 24.05 35.13
C GLY A 379 -3.75 24.87 35.27
N ALA A 380 -2.77 24.59 34.41
CA ALA A 380 -1.48 25.30 34.36
C ALA A 380 -1.59 26.67 33.68
#